data_AF-A0A1I7JRA7-F1
#
_entry.id   AF-A0A1I7JRA7-F1
#
_cell.length_a   1.000
_cell.length_b   1.000
_cell.length_c   1.000
_cell.angle_alpha   90.00
_cell.angle_beta   90.00
_cell.angle_gamma   90.00
#
_symmetry.space_group_name_H-M   'P 1'
#
loop_
_entity.id
_entity.type
_entity.pdbx_description
1 polymer ?
#
loop_
_entity_poly.entity_id
_entity_poly.type
_entity_poly.pdbx_seq_one_letter_code
_entity_poly.pdbx_strand_id
1 'polypeptide(L)'
;MRGRLRMLAVMAALIAAGLSGAGTAAALDLRDLPKTPGPVPCPSKGPGFVRLPGSGGCIRISGRVTAGADLGAGHGVAAAPAVAGRLAIDNRADTDLGEVRTYLRIGTGRR
;
A
#
# COMPACT_ATOMS: atom_id res chain seq x y z
N MET A 1 22.62 33.01 37.59
CA MET A 1 21.41 33.50 36.89
C MET A 1 21.63 33.77 35.40
N ARG A 2 22.72 34.42 34.99
CA ARG A 2 23.01 34.76 33.56
C ARG A 2 23.17 33.56 32.60
N GLY A 3 23.65 32.41 33.07
CA GLY A 3 23.81 31.20 32.23
C GLY A 3 22.51 30.51 31.83
N ARG A 4 21.52 30.47 32.75
CA ARG A 4 20.19 29.89 32.47
C ARG A 4 19.41 30.73 31.44
N LEU A 5 19.60 32.05 31.47
CA LEU A 5 18.97 32.98 30.54
C LEU A 5 19.49 32.82 29.11
N ARG A 6 20.80 32.55 28.94
CA ARG A 6 21.41 32.26 27.63
C ARG A 6 20.95 30.91 27.06
N MET A 7 20.82 29.90 27.91
CA MET A 7 20.35 28.58 27.50
C MET A 7 18.88 28.58 27.03
N LEU A 8 18.02 29.35 27.72
CA LEU A 8 16.62 29.56 27.31
C LEU A 8 16.51 30.30 25.97
N ALA A 9 17.35 31.31 25.74
CA ALA A 9 17.37 32.05 24.48
C ALA A 9 17.80 31.18 23.28
N VAL A 10 18.78 30.29 23.48
CA VAL A 10 19.23 29.35 22.44
C VAL A 10 18.15 28.31 22.12
N MET A 11 17.48 27.77 23.14
CA MET A 11 16.34 26.86 22.94
C MET A 11 15.19 27.54 22.19
N ALA A 12 14.85 28.78 22.54
CA ALA A 12 13.81 29.54 21.84
C ALA A 12 14.17 29.81 20.36
N ALA A 13 15.43 30.12 20.07
CA ALA A 13 15.91 30.33 18.70
C ALA A 13 15.88 29.05 17.86
N LEU A 14 16.23 27.89 18.44
CA LEU A 14 16.17 26.59 17.76
C LEU A 14 14.74 26.14 17.48
N ILE A 15 13.80 26.39 18.42
CA ILE A 15 12.38 26.11 18.21
C ILE A 15 11.81 27.01 17.10
N ALA A 16 12.15 28.30 17.09
CA ALA A 16 11.69 29.23 16.07
C ALA A 16 12.20 28.88 14.65
N ALA A 17 13.44 28.41 14.53
CA ALA A 17 14.03 27.98 13.26
C ALA A 17 13.45 26.66 12.74
N GLY A 18 12.99 25.76 13.62
CA GLY A 18 12.36 24.50 13.23
C GLY A 18 10.97 24.65 12.59
N LEU A 19 10.27 25.75 12.87
CA LEU A 19 8.93 26.01 12.31
C LEU A 19 8.96 26.66 10.91
N SER A 20 10.11 27.15 10.44
CA SER A 20 10.22 27.85 9.15
C SER A 20 10.41 26.92 7.95
N GLY A 21 10.63 25.62 8.20
CA GLY A 21 10.91 24.60 7.18
C GLY A 21 9.68 23.94 6.55
N ALA A 22 8.47 24.45 6.83
CA ALA A 22 7.25 23.99 6.17
C ALA A 22 7.23 24.49 4.72
N GLY A 23 7.98 23.81 3.84
CA GLY A 23 7.76 23.93 2.41
C GLY A 23 6.27 23.76 2.12
N THR A 24 5.74 24.61 1.24
CA THR A 24 4.35 24.51 0.80
C THR A 24 4.15 23.12 0.20
N ALA A 25 3.56 22.21 0.99
CA ALA A 25 3.00 20.98 0.47
C ALA A 25 1.88 21.42 -0.48
N ALA A 26 2.18 21.52 -1.77
CA ALA A 26 1.17 21.71 -2.78
C ALA A 26 0.24 20.50 -2.68
N ALA A 27 -0.94 20.69 -2.10
CA ALA A 27 -1.95 19.66 -2.04
C ALA A 27 -2.40 19.40 -3.47
N LEU A 28 -1.97 18.27 -4.03
CA LEU A 28 -2.49 17.79 -5.31
C LEU A 28 -3.94 17.39 -5.07
N ASP A 29 -4.90 18.09 -5.66
CA ASP A 29 -6.29 17.63 -5.66
C ASP A 29 -6.41 16.47 -6.66
N LEU A 30 -6.85 15.30 -6.18
CA LEU A 30 -7.09 14.13 -7.03
C LEU A 30 -8.10 14.44 -8.15
N ARG A 31 -8.94 15.46 -7.97
CA ARG A 31 -9.94 15.92 -8.95
C ARG A 31 -9.32 16.58 -10.17
N ASP A 32 -8.13 17.18 -10.01
CA ASP A 32 -7.40 17.87 -11.08
C ASP A 32 -6.52 16.91 -11.89
N LEU A 33 -6.37 15.66 -11.44
CA LEU A 33 -5.63 14.65 -12.18
C LEU A 33 -6.40 14.19 -13.44
N PRO A 34 -5.68 13.91 -14.54
CA PRO A 34 -6.28 13.30 -15.72
C PRO A 34 -7.03 12.01 -15.36
N LYS A 35 -8.31 11.93 -15.73
CA LYS A 35 -9.11 10.72 -15.56
C LYS A 35 -8.71 9.69 -16.61
N THR A 36 -7.86 8.75 -16.22
CA THR A 36 -7.64 7.55 -17.03
C THR A 36 -8.86 6.64 -16.94
N PRO A 37 -9.31 6.02 -18.06
CA PRO A 37 -10.37 5.03 -18.01
C PRO A 37 -10.05 3.93 -16.99
N GLY A 38 -11.07 3.43 -16.29
CA GLY A 38 -10.90 2.36 -15.32
C GLY A 38 -10.68 1.00 -15.99
N PRO A 39 -10.34 -0.03 -15.20
CA PRO A 39 -10.35 -1.42 -15.66
C PRO A 39 -11.76 -1.81 -16.16
N VAL A 40 -11.84 -2.50 -17.29
CA VAL A 40 -13.10 -3.02 -17.85
C VAL A 40 -13.20 -4.53 -17.66
N PRO A 41 -14.39 -5.11 -17.45
CA PRO A 41 -14.54 -6.56 -17.33
C PRO A 41 -14.00 -7.32 -18.56
N CYS A 42 -13.33 -8.44 -18.33
CA CYS A 42 -12.81 -9.33 -19.38
C CYS A 42 -13.33 -10.76 -19.20
N PRO A 43 -14.61 -11.02 -19.52
CA PRO A 43 -15.23 -12.32 -19.29
C PRO A 43 -14.66 -13.43 -20.19
N SER A 44 -14.01 -13.08 -21.31
CA SER A 44 -13.36 -14.05 -22.21
C SER A 44 -12.23 -14.85 -21.54
N LYS A 45 -11.63 -14.32 -20.47
CA LYS A 45 -10.60 -15.02 -19.67
C LYS A 45 -11.14 -15.63 -18.37
N GLY A 46 -12.44 -15.46 -18.12
CA GLY A 46 -13.15 -15.99 -16.96
C GLY A 46 -13.59 -14.91 -15.95
N PRO A 47 -14.32 -15.31 -14.90
CA PRO A 47 -14.86 -14.39 -13.92
C PRO A 47 -13.76 -13.71 -13.10
N GLY A 48 -13.94 -12.41 -12.84
CA GLY A 48 -13.01 -11.58 -12.07
C GLY A 48 -11.78 -11.09 -12.84
N PHE A 49 -11.64 -11.44 -14.12
CA PHE A 49 -10.65 -10.81 -15.00
C PHE A 49 -11.13 -9.44 -15.46
N VAL A 50 -10.19 -8.50 -15.52
CA VAL A 50 -10.37 -7.15 -16.06
C VAL A 50 -9.26 -6.81 -17.03
N ARG A 51 -9.54 -5.95 -18.00
CA ARG A 51 -8.54 -5.38 -18.92
C ARG A 51 -8.24 -3.95 -18.50
N LEU A 52 -6.96 -3.65 -18.33
CA LEU A 52 -6.50 -2.28 -18.12
C LEU A 52 -6.46 -1.52 -19.46
N PRO A 53 -6.71 -0.21 -19.47
CA PRO A 53 -6.53 0.59 -20.68
C PRO A 53 -5.10 0.46 -21.20
N GLY A 54 -4.95 0.26 -22.51
CA GLY A 54 -3.64 0.05 -23.14
C GLY A 54 -3.01 -1.34 -22.94
N SER A 55 -3.63 -2.23 -22.17
CA SER A 55 -3.17 -3.62 -22.02
C SER A 55 -3.77 -4.52 -23.10
N GLY A 56 -2.93 -5.35 -23.75
CA GLY A 56 -3.37 -6.46 -24.60
C GLY A 56 -3.86 -7.68 -23.81
N GLY A 57 -3.52 -7.77 -22.52
CA GLY A 57 -3.90 -8.87 -21.63
C GLY A 57 -5.00 -8.53 -20.63
N CYS A 58 -5.59 -9.57 -20.05
CA CYS A 58 -6.54 -9.47 -18.95
C CYS A 58 -5.93 -10.00 -17.66
N ILE A 59 -6.16 -9.27 -16.57
CA ILE A 59 -5.58 -9.51 -15.25
C ILE A 59 -6.69 -9.85 -14.27
N ARG A 60 -6.43 -10.81 -13.38
CA ARG A 60 -7.25 -11.11 -12.21
C ARG A 60 -6.38 -11.07 -10.97
N ILE A 61 -6.83 -10.30 -9.98
CA ILE A 61 -6.23 -10.23 -8.65
C ILE A 61 -7.15 -10.97 -7.68
N SER A 62 -6.60 -11.91 -6.93
CA SER A 62 -7.34 -12.71 -5.96
C SER A 62 -6.49 -12.99 -4.73
N GLY A 63 -7.11 -13.41 -3.64
CA GLY A 63 -6.36 -13.67 -2.42
C GLY A 63 -7.23 -13.91 -1.22
N ARG A 64 -6.56 -13.93 -0.07
CA ARG A 64 -7.19 -14.03 1.25
C ARG A 64 -6.32 -13.31 2.26
N VAL A 65 -6.97 -12.58 3.16
CA VAL A 65 -6.33 -11.93 4.31
C VAL A 65 -6.92 -12.53 5.58
N THR A 66 -6.08 -12.68 6.60
CA THR A 66 -6.49 -13.12 7.92
C THR A 66 -5.83 -12.18 8.93
N ALA A 67 -6.63 -11.63 9.82
CA ALA A 67 -6.18 -10.72 10.87
C ALA A 67 -6.76 -11.19 12.20
N GLY A 68 -5.98 -11.10 13.25
CA GLY A 68 -6.36 -11.53 14.59
C GLY A 68 -5.33 -11.10 15.63
N ALA A 69 -5.40 -11.74 16.80
CA ALA A 69 -4.41 -11.59 17.85
C ALA A 69 -3.93 -12.96 18.31
N ASP A 70 -2.62 -13.13 18.41
CA ASP A 70 -2.00 -14.29 19.05
C ASP A 70 -2.08 -14.10 20.56
N LEU A 71 -2.80 -15.00 21.23
CA LEU A 71 -2.94 -15.00 22.68
C LEU A 71 -1.97 -16.01 23.29
N GLY A 72 -1.02 -15.52 24.11
CA GLY A 72 -0.12 -16.36 24.89
C GLY A 72 -0.62 -16.52 26.32
N ALA A 73 -0.73 -17.75 26.81
CA ALA A 73 -0.98 -18.05 28.22
C ALA A 73 0.37 -18.27 28.95
N GLY A 74 0.68 -17.37 29.89
CA GLY A 74 1.89 -17.39 30.74
C GLY A 74 1.71 -16.51 31.99
N HIS A 75 2.79 -16.04 32.62
CA HIS A 75 2.77 -15.17 33.82
C HIS A 75 2.15 -13.76 33.59
N GLY A 76 1.39 -13.59 32.51
CA GLY A 76 0.58 -12.44 32.11
C GLY A 76 -0.17 -12.79 30.83
N VAL A 77 -1.36 -12.22 30.62
CA VAL A 77 -2.06 -12.30 29.33
C VAL A 77 -1.30 -11.44 28.34
N ALA A 78 -0.66 -12.05 27.36
CA ALA A 78 0.01 -11.36 26.26
C ALA A 78 -0.82 -11.52 24.99
N ALA A 79 -1.19 -10.40 24.36
CA ALA A 79 -1.84 -10.36 23.06
C ALA A 79 -0.93 -9.65 22.06
N ALA A 80 -0.60 -10.31 20.95
CA ALA A 80 0.15 -9.72 19.85
C ALA A 80 -0.71 -9.68 18.58
N PRO A 81 -0.80 -8.54 17.86
CA PRO A 81 -1.54 -8.50 16.60
C PRO A 81 -0.88 -9.43 15.58
N ALA A 82 -1.69 -10.25 14.91
CA ALA A 82 -1.27 -11.20 13.90
C ALA A 82 -1.99 -10.92 12.59
N VAL A 83 -1.22 -10.69 11.52
CA VAL A 83 -1.74 -10.49 10.17
C VAL A 83 -1.01 -11.42 9.21
N ALA A 84 -1.79 -12.19 8.46
CA ALA A 84 -1.30 -13.07 7.41
C ALA A 84 -2.11 -12.88 6.13
N GLY A 85 -1.47 -13.05 4.98
CA GLY A 85 -2.10 -12.80 3.70
C GLY A 85 -1.53 -13.68 2.59
N ARG A 86 -2.37 -13.96 1.58
CA ARG A 86 -1.94 -14.49 0.29
C ARG A 86 -2.60 -13.71 -0.83
N LEU A 87 -1.81 -13.30 -1.80
CA LEU A 87 -2.19 -12.58 -3.01
C LEU A 87 -1.78 -13.39 -4.23
N ALA A 88 -2.64 -13.45 -5.23
CA ALA A 88 -2.39 -14.07 -6.52
C ALA A 88 -2.77 -13.10 -7.66
N ILE A 89 -1.90 -12.98 -8.65
CA ILE A 89 -2.09 -12.19 -9.86
C ILE A 89 -2.00 -13.17 -11.05
N ASP A 90 -3.06 -13.24 -11.84
CA ASP A 90 -3.15 -14.07 -13.05
C ASP A 90 -3.35 -13.13 -14.25
N ASN A 91 -2.40 -13.09 -15.18
CA ASN A 91 -2.50 -12.34 -16.43
C ASN A 91 -2.56 -13.30 -17.61
N ARG A 92 -3.48 -13.07 -18.53
CA ARG A 92 -3.66 -13.87 -19.76
C ARG A 92 -3.75 -12.94 -20.96
N ALA A 93 -2.88 -13.14 -21.93
CA ALA A 93 -2.84 -12.35 -23.15
C ALA A 93 -2.86 -13.29 -24.36
N ASP A 94 -3.67 -12.94 -25.36
CA ASP A 94 -3.67 -13.63 -26.65
C ASP A 94 -2.51 -13.10 -27.49
N THR A 95 -1.74 -14.02 -28.06
CA THR A 95 -0.64 -13.72 -28.99
C THR A 95 -0.83 -14.55 -30.26
N ASP A 96 -0.06 -14.25 -31.31
CA ASP A 96 -0.11 -15.01 -32.57
C ASP A 96 0.28 -16.49 -32.39
N LEU A 97 0.97 -16.83 -31.29
CA LEU A 97 1.39 -18.19 -30.94
C LEU A 97 0.43 -18.87 -29.95
N GLY A 98 -0.70 -18.23 -29.62
CA GLY A 98 -1.67 -18.70 -28.63
C GLY A 98 -1.66 -17.88 -27.34
N GLU A 99 -2.39 -18.36 -26.33
CA GLU A 99 -2.52 -17.67 -25.05
C GLU A 99 -1.26 -17.80 -24.20
N VAL A 100 -0.72 -16.67 -23.76
CA VAL A 100 0.36 -16.60 -22.77
C VAL A 100 -0.23 -16.28 -21.40
N ARG A 101 0.14 -17.09 -20.40
CA ARG A 101 -0.27 -16.92 -19.01
C ARG A 101 0.91 -16.56 -18.12
N THR A 102 0.78 -15.47 -17.38
CA THR A 102 1.71 -15.07 -16.31
C THR A 102 1.00 -15.18 -14.97
N TYR A 103 1.57 -15.92 -14.01
CA TYR A 103 0.98 -16.12 -12.70
C TYR A 103 1.99 -15.84 -11.58
N LEU A 104 1.63 -14.95 -10.67
CA LEU A 104 2.43 -14.60 -9.50
C LEU A 104 1.61 -14.84 -8.24
N ARG A 105 2.21 -15.51 -7.24
CA ARG A 105 1.60 -15.67 -5.92
C ARG A 105 2.57 -15.27 -4.82
N ILE A 106 2.12 -14.37 -3.95
CA ILE A 106 2.89 -13.84 -2.82
C ILE A 106 2.11 -14.15 -1.54
N GLY A 107 2.82 -14.45 -0.46
CA GLY A 107 2.23 -14.64 0.86
C GLY A 107 3.08 -14.04 1.96
N THR A 108 2.45 -13.67 3.07
CA THR A 108 3.11 -13.13 4.27
C THR A 108 2.38 -13.58 5.53
N GLY A 109 3.07 -13.47 6.67
CA GLY A 109 2.60 -13.88 8.00
C GLY A 109 2.92 -15.34 8.32
N ARG A 110 3.04 -15.63 9.61
CA ARG A 110 3.11 -17.01 10.13
C ARG A 110 1.69 -17.47 10.47
N ARG A 111 1.40 -18.73 10.16
CA ARG A 111 0.14 -19.39 10.53
C ARG A 111 0.26 -20.03 11.90
#